data_AF-A0A0M8Y553-F1
#
_entry.id   AF-A0A0M8Y553-F1
#
_cell.length_a   1.000
_cell.length_b   1.000
_cell.length_c   1.000
_cell.angle_alpha   90.00
_cell.angle_beta   90.00
_cell.angle_gamma   90.00
#
_symmetry.space_group_name_H-M   'P 1'
#
loop_
_entity.id
_entity.type
_entity.pdbx_description
1 polymer ?
#
loop_
_entity_poly.entity_id
_entity_poly.type
_entity_poly.pdbx_seq_one_letter_code
_entity_poly.pdbx_strand_id
1 'polypeptide(L)'
;MSDVPNDNLKISSAVLTQTLNELEEHLQTMERAYTQSEDIAIQVAQSMRSAAGTKFIAKIENWQRGYRTVMAEYKDLLDAVGTTSKVMTDTAGEADANMDLWSGDVYDVLSK
;
A
#
# COMPACT_ATOMS: atom_id res chain seq x y z
N MET A 1 -8.97 -38.81 -3.50
CA MET A 1 -9.17 -37.70 -2.58
C MET A 1 -8.05 -37.79 -1.57
N SER A 2 -7.05 -36.93 -1.71
CA SER A 2 -5.89 -36.89 -0.82
C SER A 2 -5.84 -35.48 -0.27
N ASP A 3 -6.36 -35.32 0.94
CA ASP A 3 -6.16 -34.14 1.77
C ASP A 3 -4.69 -34.09 2.14
N VAL A 4 -3.91 -33.38 1.33
CA VAL A 4 -2.57 -32.95 1.72
C VAL A 4 -2.76 -31.62 2.43
N PRO A 5 -2.34 -31.49 3.71
CA PRO A 5 -2.31 -30.19 4.38
C PRO A 5 -1.51 -29.24 3.49
N ASN A 6 -2.15 -28.17 3.05
CA ASN A 6 -1.53 -27.21 2.14
C ASN A 6 -0.58 -26.31 2.95
N ASP A 7 0.57 -26.86 3.34
CA ASP A 7 1.63 -26.17 4.09
C ASP A 7 2.15 -24.91 3.37
N ASN A 8 1.86 -24.77 2.06
CA ASN A 8 2.14 -23.57 1.28
C ASN A 8 1.25 -22.36 1.62
N LEU A 9 0.09 -22.55 2.25
CA LEU A 9 -0.77 -21.43 2.66
C LEU A 9 -0.25 -20.73 3.92
N LYS A 10 0.41 -21.45 4.84
CA LYS A 10 1.00 -20.87 6.07
C LYS A 10 2.19 -19.94 5.79
N ILE A 11 2.82 -20.07 4.62
CA ILE A 11 3.87 -19.17 4.13
C ILE A 11 3.32 -17.77 3.78
N SER A 12 2.00 -17.55 3.74
CA SER A 12 1.44 -16.38 3.03
C SER A 12 1.06 -15.14 3.87
N SER A 13 0.80 -15.23 5.18
CA SER A 13 0.32 -14.05 5.95
C SER A 13 1.45 -13.20 6.53
N ALA A 14 2.42 -13.77 7.25
CA ALA A 14 3.51 -13.00 7.87
C ALA A 14 4.40 -12.28 6.83
N VAL A 15 4.71 -12.95 5.73
CA VAL A 15 5.50 -12.37 4.61
C VAL A 15 4.70 -11.26 3.92
N LEU A 16 3.38 -11.44 3.74
CA LEU A 16 2.52 -10.41 3.18
C LEU A 16 2.39 -9.22 4.12
N THR A 17 2.19 -9.42 5.42
CA THR A 17 2.17 -8.34 6.41
C THR A 17 3.46 -7.56 6.39
N GLN A 18 4.61 -8.25 6.39
CA GLN A 18 5.91 -7.61 6.30
C GLN A 18 6.02 -6.77 5.02
N THR A 19 5.61 -7.34 3.87
CA THR A 19 5.64 -6.64 2.58
C THR A 19 4.73 -5.40 2.58
N LEU A 20 3.54 -5.49 3.17
CA LEU A 20 2.61 -4.36 3.28
C LEU A 20 3.17 -3.26 4.19
N ASN A 21 3.77 -3.61 5.32
CA ASN A 21 4.44 -2.66 6.20
C ASN A 21 5.61 -1.96 5.50
N GLU A 22 6.45 -2.70 4.77
CA GLU A 22 7.56 -2.13 3.98
C GLU A 22 7.04 -1.17 2.90
N LEU A 23 5.95 -1.54 2.22
CA LEU A 23 5.28 -0.66 1.25
C LEU A 23 4.73 0.61 1.91
N GLU A 24 4.14 0.49 3.10
CA GLU A 24 3.66 1.65 3.86
C GLU A 24 4.79 2.62 4.22
N GLU A 25 5.92 2.11 4.72
CA GLU A 25 7.10 2.92 5.05
C GLU A 25 7.66 3.64 3.82
N HIS A 26 7.69 2.96 2.67
CA HIS A 26 8.08 3.56 1.40
C HIS A 26 7.10 4.66 0.97
N LEU A 27 5.79 4.44 1.12
CA LEU A 27 4.76 5.44 0.81
C LEU A 27 4.85 6.68 1.71
N GLN A 28 5.07 6.52 3.01
CA GLN A 28 5.31 7.64 3.93
C GLN A 28 6.57 8.43 3.56
N THR A 29 7.58 7.75 3.02
CA THR A 29 8.79 8.41 2.51
C THR A 29 8.51 9.17 1.21
N MET A 30 7.72 8.58 0.30
CA MET A 30 7.25 9.25 -0.92
C MET A 30 6.35 10.45 -0.60
N GLU A 31 5.52 10.38 0.45
CA GLU A 31 4.67 11.48 0.89
C GLU A 31 5.50 12.70 1.33
N ARG A 32 6.54 12.46 2.13
CA ARG A 32 7.47 13.52 2.53
C ARG A 32 8.14 14.18 1.32
N ALA A 33 8.58 13.38 0.36
CA ALA A 33 9.15 13.89 -0.89
C ALA A 33 8.11 14.64 -1.74
N TYR A 34 6.85 14.20 -1.76
CA TYR A 34 5.74 14.88 -2.41
C TYR A 34 5.54 16.29 -1.84
N THR A 35 5.47 16.42 -0.50
CA THR A 35 5.23 17.71 0.16
C THR A 35 6.40 18.68 -0.07
N GLN A 36 7.64 18.19 0.05
CA GLN A 36 8.83 19.00 -0.25
C GLN A 36 8.86 19.46 -1.71
N SER A 37 8.42 18.61 -2.64
CA SER A 37 8.36 18.94 -4.06
C SER A 37 7.33 20.04 -4.33
N GLU A 38 6.21 20.04 -3.63
CA GLU A 38 5.18 21.08 -3.70
C GLU A 38 5.71 22.44 -3.24
N ASP A 39 6.42 22.48 -2.11
CA ASP A 39 7.05 23.69 -1.60
C ASP A 39 8.06 24.28 -2.59
N ILE A 40 8.87 23.43 -3.22
CA ILE A 40 9.84 23.85 -4.25
C ILE A 40 9.10 24.40 -5.48
N ALA A 41 8.03 23.75 -5.93
CA ALA A 41 7.24 24.22 -7.08
C ALA A 41 6.64 25.61 -6.83
N ILE A 42 6.12 25.86 -5.62
CA ILE A 42 5.60 27.17 -5.22
C ILE A 42 6.70 28.23 -5.27
N GLN A 43 7.89 27.94 -4.71
CA GLN A 43 9.03 28.87 -4.71
C GLN A 43 9.52 29.16 -6.14
N VAL A 44 9.58 28.15 -7.00
CA VAL A 44 9.96 28.32 -8.41
C VAL A 44 8.91 29.12 -9.17
N ALA A 45 7.61 28.87 -8.94
CA ALA A 45 6.53 29.64 -9.57
C ALA A 45 6.58 31.13 -9.19
N GLN A 46 6.96 31.44 -7.95
CA GLN A 46 7.10 32.80 -7.46
C GLN A 46 8.35 33.50 -8.00
N SER A 47 9.47 32.78 -8.15
CA SER A 47 10.78 33.35 -8.51
C SER A 47 11.11 33.31 -10.01
N MET A 48 10.57 32.34 -10.76
CA MET A 48 10.96 32.08 -12.14
C MET A 48 9.76 31.92 -13.07
N ARG A 49 9.28 33.04 -13.62
CA ARG A 49 8.21 33.09 -14.65
C ARG A 49 8.72 32.80 -16.08
N SER A 50 9.84 32.10 -16.21
CA SER A 50 10.42 31.74 -17.50
C SER A 50 9.86 30.41 -18.00
N ALA A 51 10.06 30.10 -19.29
CA ALA A 51 9.68 28.81 -19.87
C ALA A 51 10.33 27.61 -19.16
N ALA A 52 11.51 27.80 -18.55
CA ALA A 52 12.16 26.77 -17.74
C ALA A 52 11.40 26.51 -16.42
N GLY A 53 10.92 27.57 -15.76
CA GLY A 53 10.12 27.47 -14.54
C GLY A 53 8.80 26.73 -14.78
N THR A 54 8.11 27.06 -15.87
CA THR A 54 6.88 26.35 -16.27
C THR A 54 7.12 24.86 -16.54
N LYS A 55 8.21 24.50 -17.23
CA LYS A 55 8.57 23.09 -17.48
C LYS A 55 8.90 22.34 -16.19
N PHE A 56 9.60 22.99 -15.27
CA PHE A 56 9.92 22.40 -13.96
C PHE A 56 8.64 22.11 -13.16
N ILE A 57 7.74 23.11 -13.04
CA ILE A 57 6.45 22.95 -12.34
C ILE A 57 5.65 21.78 -12.94
N ALA A 58 5.56 21.69 -14.28
CA ALA A 58 4.87 20.59 -14.94
C ALA A 58 5.48 19.21 -14.61
N LYS A 59 6.79 19.11 -14.35
CA LYS A 59 7.42 17.86 -13.92
C LYS A 59 7.08 17.51 -12.47
N ILE A 60 6.99 18.50 -11.59
CA ILE A 60 6.52 18.31 -10.22
C ILE A 60 5.06 17.86 -10.21
N GLU A 61 4.18 18.51 -10.97
CA GLU A 61 2.77 18.11 -11.06
C GLU A 61 2.58 16.67 -11.57
N ASN A 62 3.42 16.24 -12.53
CA ASN A 62 3.41 14.86 -13.02
C ASN A 62 3.88 13.87 -11.95
N TRP A 63 4.92 14.21 -11.19
CA TRP A 63 5.36 13.42 -10.03
C TRP A 63 4.24 13.29 -8.99
N GLN A 64 3.59 14.41 -8.65
CA GLN A 64 2.48 14.47 -7.71
C GLN A 64 1.32 13.57 -8.14
N ARG A 65 1.00 13.55 -9.44
CA ARG A 65 -0.03 12.65 -10.00
C ARG A 65 0.36 11.18 -9.87
N GLY A 66 1.61 10.85 -10.20
CA GLY A 66 2.13 9.48 -10.07
C GLY A 66 2.05 8.97 -8.63
N TYR A 67 2.48 9.77 -7.66
CA TYR A 67 2.37 9.43 -6.24
C TYR A 67 0.93 9.14 -5.81
N ARG A 68 -0.04 9.98 -6.21
CA ARG A 68 -1.47 9.76 -5.90
C ARG A 68 -1.99 8.45 -6.47
N THR A 69 -1.55 8.06 -7.67
CA THR A 69 -1.90 6.76 -8.25
C THR A 69 -1.33 5.61 -7.43
N VAL A 70 -0.03 5.65 -7.08
CA VAL A 70 0.58 4.58 -6.27
C VAL A 70 -0.12 4.44 -4.90
N MET A 71 -0.45 5.56 -4.26
CA MET A 71 -1.18 5.55 -2.99
C MET A 71 -2.59 4.97 -3.12
N ALA A 72 -3.28 5.21 -4.24
CA ALA A 72 -4.61 4.63 -4.50
C ALA A 72 -4.51 3.10 -4.67
N GLU A 73 -3.59 2.63 -5.50
CA GLU A 73 -3.37 1.19 -5.74
C GLU A 73 -2.97 0.45 -4.44
N TYR A 74 -2.19 1.09 -3.57
CA TYR A 74 -1.85 0.53 -2.26
C TYR A 74 -3.08 0.38 -1.35
N LYS A 75 -3.98 1.38 -1.34
CA LYS A 75 -5.23 1.28 -0.58
C LYS A 75 -6.14 0.18 -1.12
N ASP A 76 -6.25 0.07 -2.43
CA ASP A 76 -7.02 -0.99 -3.08
C ASP A 76 -6.46 -2.38 -2.74
N LEU A 77 -5.12 -2.51 -2.65
CA LEU A 77 -4.47 -3.73 -2.18
C LEU A 77 -4.82 -4.05 -0.72
N LEU A 78 -4.77 -3.08 0.19
CA LEU A 78 -5.16 -3.28 1.59
C LEU A 78 -6.62 -3.70 1.72
N ASP A 79 -7.53 -3.07 0.96
CA ASP A 79 -8.95 -3.40 0.96
C ASP A 79 -9.19 -4.84 0.43
N ALA A 80 -8.47 -5.25 -0.61
CA ALA A 80 -8.54 -6.60 -1.15
C ALA A 80 -8.02 -7.65 -0.16
N VAL A 81 -6.91 -7.34 0.54
CA VAL A 81 -6.36 -8.19 1.61
C VAL A 81 -7.35 -8.30 2.77
N GLY A 82 -7.95 -7.19 3.20
CA GLY A 82 -8.96 -7.20 4.27
C GLY A 82 -10.23 -7.96 3.90
N THR A 83 -10.71 -7.81 2.67
CA THR A 83 -11.87 -8.57 2.17
C THR A 83 -11.56 -10.06 2.12
N THR A 84 -10.38 -10.44 1.63
CA THR A 84 -9.96 -11.84 1.55
C THR A 84 -9.83 -12.45 2.95
N SER A 85 -9.20 -11.73 3.88
CA SER A 85 -9.07 -12.16 5.28
C SER A 85 -10.44 -12.38 5.93
N LYS A 86 -11.39 -11.45 5.73
CA LYS A 86 -12.75 -11.59 6.24
C LYS A 86 -13.48 -12.81 5.67
N VAL A 87 -13.44 -13.01 4.36
CA VAL A 87 -14.09 -14.17 3.70
C VAL A 87 -13.50 -15.48 4.22
N MET A 88 -12.18 -15.55 4.43
CA MET A 88 -11.54 -16.72 5.00
C MET A 88 -11.97 -16.96 6.45
N THR A 89 -12.10 -15.92 7.28
CA THR A 89 -12.60 -16.04 8.67
C THR A 89 -14.05 -16.48 8.71
N ASP A 90 -14.92 -15.89 7.87
CA ASP A 90 -16.33 -16.25 7.79
C ASP A 90 -16.50 -17.71 7.31
N THR A 91 -15.65 -18.16 6.40
CA THR A 91 -15.62 -19.57 5.90
C THR A 91 -14.94 -20.51 6.90
N ALA A 92 -13.95 -20.05 7.67
CA ALA A 92 -13.27 -20.83 8.70
C ALA A 92 -14.12 -21.00 9.96
N GLY A 93 -15.03 -20.07 10.25
CA GLY A 93 -16.12 -20.28 11.21
C GLY A 93 -17.02 -21.47 10.84
N GLU A 94 -17.00 -21.92 9.58
CA GLU A 94 -17.63 -23.16 9.10
C GLU A 94 -16.64 -24.34 8.94
N ALA A 95 -15.33 -24.08 8.94
CA ALA A 95 -14.26 -25.08 8.77
C ALA A 95 -13.00 -24.72 9.57
N ASP A 96 -12.91 -25.24 10.80
CA ASP A 96 -11.85 -25.07 11.82
C ASP A 96 -10.39 -25.20 11.32
N ALA A 97 -10.14 -25.70 10.12
CA ALA A 97 -8.80 -26.04 9.62
C ALA A 97 -8.04 -24.88 8.91
N ASN A 98 -8.73 -23.83 8.45
CA ASN A 98 -8.10 -22.76 7.64
C ASN A 98 -7.87 -21.44 8.39
N MET A 99 -8.36 -21.31 9.61
CA MET A 99 -8.26 -20.09 10.43
C MET A 99 -6.80 -19.76 10.81
N ASP A 100 -5.98 -20.81 10.94
CA ASP A 100 -4.57 -20.80 11.35
C ASP A 100 -3.61 -20.27 10.25
N LEU A 101 -4.15 -19.87 9.08
CA LEU A 101 -3.40 -19.37 7.94
C LEU A 101 -3.14 -17.85 8.00
N TRP A 102 -3.98 -17.10 8.74
CA TRP A 102 -4.01 -15.63 8.73
C TRP A 102 -4.17 -14.98 10.11
N SER A 103 -4.44 -15.76 11.17
CA SER A 103 -4.52 -15.25 12.53
C SER A 103 -3.10 -14.98 13.06
N GLY A 104 -2.71 -13.71 13.11
CA GLY A 104 -1.43 -13.31 13.71
C GLY A 104 -1.14 -11.84 13.50
N ASP A 105 -0.86 -11.44 12.25
CA ASP A 105 -0.24 -10.13 12.00
C ASP A 105 -0.97 -9.27 10.96
N VAL A 106 -1.74 -9.87 10.04
CA VAL A 106 -2.46 -9.12 8.98
C VAL A 106 -3.61 -8.29 9.57
N TYR A 107 -4.30 -8.82 10.57
CA TYR A 107 -5.40 -8.12 11.26
C TYR A 107 -4.91 -6.85 11.98
N ASP A 108 -3.70 -6.84 12.54
CA ASP A 108 -3.12 -5.67 13.21
C ASP A 108 -2.77 -4.54 12.22
N VAL A 109 -2.49 -4.87 10.96
CA VAL A 109 -2.28 -3.88 9.88
C VAL A 109 -3.61 -3.34 9.38
N LEU A 110 -4.63 -4.18 9.25
CA LEU A 110 -5.95 -3.78 8.77
C LEU A 110 -6.82 -3.05 9.81
N SER A 111 -6.49 -3.15 11.10
CA SER A 111 -7.29 -2.60 12.20
C SER A 111 -6.84 -1.22 12.71
N LYS A 112 -5.75 -0.68 12.14
CA LYS A 112 -5.25 0.69 12.41
C LYS A 112 -5.88 1.70 11.46
#